data_AF-A0AAU8XPA6-F1
#
_entry.id   AF-A0AAU8XPA6-F1
#
_cell.length_a   1.000
_cell.length_b   1.000
_cell.length_c   1.000
_cell.angle_alpha   90.00
_cell.angle_beta   90.00
_cell.angle_gamma   90.00
#
_symmetry.space_group_name_H-M   'P 1'
#
loop_
_entity.id
_entity.type
_entity.pdbx_description
1 polymer ?
#
loop_
_entity_poly.entity_id
_entity_poly.type
_entity_poly.pdbx_seq_one_letter_code
_entity_poly.pdbx_strand_id
1 'polypeptide(L)'
;MKTNTTLTLGRIQYRNLAEISKEAGCCLAIGTNEELAGNWGMFNPFAQAVYPDASVNEVYLQERVVILVAEKIDAGAMRSVQRPEIDWSQLEDDEIHKFIVMHEIGHYRDNYSGFDTFGIIDPELRAGCQRVIGAVNEILADRYAWNAIRPGEPVPLCETGKQLQNSMAESMALLDKCMPRIRRAPRALPRGQYAYVPQAMLMTDSKVAYVGTKVSPELVYRVRDRRRIYRRDTRVRG
;
A
#
# COMPACT_ATOMS: atom_id res chain seq x y z
N MET A 1 2.81 9.48 21.44
CA MET A 1 2.28 10.83 21.73
C MET A 1 1.54 11.30 20.50
N LYS A 2 0.29 11.77 20.63
CA LYS A 2 -0.50 12.30 19.52
C LYS A 2 -0.25 13.78 19.33
N THR A 3 0.00 14.21 18.10
CA THR A 3 0.04 15.63 17.72
C THR A 3 -0.78 15.87 16.46
N ASN A 4 -1.20 17.13 16.22
CA ASN A 4 -1.84 17.54 14.97
C ASN A 4 -0.81 18.08 13.96
N THR A 5 0.43 17.60 14.02
CA THR A 5 1.51 18.08 13.15
C THR A 5 1.58 17.26 11.87
N THR A 6 2.30 17.78 10.87
CA THR A 6 2.67 17.00 9.69
C THR A 6 3.82 16.06 10.03
N LEU A 7 3.53 14.76 10.03
CA LEU A 7 4.51 13.72 10.21
C LEU A 7 5.27 13.52 8.90
N THR A 8 6.60 13.46 8.98
CA THR A 8 7.46 13.17 7.82
C THR A 8 8.12 11.82 8.03
N LEU A 9 7.97 10.93 7.06
CA LEU A 9 8.58 9.61 7.06
C LEU A 9 10.10 9.74 7.13
N GLY A 10 10.72 9.26 8.20
CA GLY A 10 12.18 9.28 8.33
C GLY A 10 12.83 8.23 7.43
N ARG A 11 14.11 8.43 7.06
CA ARG A 11 14.87 7.44 6.25
C ARG A 11 14.99 6.08 6.95
N ILE A 12 15.21 6.08 8.26
CA ILE A 12 15.30 4.85 9.06
C ILE A 12 13.94 4.15 9.10
N GLN A 13 12.87 4.92 9.34
CA GLN A 13 11.50 4.40 9.36
C GLN A 13 11.12 3.81 8.00
N TYR A 14 11.41 4.49 6.90
CA TYR A 14 11.22 3.95 5.54
C TYR A 14 11.95 2.62 5.35
N ARG A 15 13.22 2.51 5.75
CA ARG A 15 13.98 1.25 5.58
C ARG A 15 13.35 0.11 6.36
N ASN A 16 12.92 0.35 7.59
CA ASN A 16 12.23 -0.65 8.40
C ASN A 16 10.92 -1.09 7.73
N LEU A 17 10.11 -0.13 7.25
CA LEU A 17 8.86 -0.43 6.54
C LEU A 17 9.11 -1.15 5.21
N ALA A 18 10.16 -0.81 4.49
CA ALA A 18 10.53 -1.48 3.24
C ALA A 18 10.91 -2.95 3.48
N GLU A 19 11.60 -3.26 4.58
CA GLU A 19 11.90 -4.64 4.97
C GLU A 19 10.62 -5.40 5.38
N ILE A 20 9.70 -4.76 6.11
CA ILE A 20 8.39 -5.34 6.44
C ILE A 20 7.60 -5.64 5.16
N SER A 21 7.59 -4.74 4.18
CA SER A 21 6.94 -4.98 2.90
C SER A 21 7.55 -6.18 2.17
N LYS A 22 8.89 -6.32 2.18
CA LYS A 22 9.57 -7.47 1.57
C LYS A 22 9.21 -8.79 2.24
N GLU A 23 9.12 -8.83 3.56
CA GLU A 23 8.66 -10.01 4.30
C GLU A 23 7.24 -10.42 3.87
N ALA A 24 6.38 -9.43 3.58
CA ALA A 24 5.04 -9.68 3.06
C ALA A 24 5.00 -10.10 1.58
N GLY A 25 6.09 -9.95 0.83
CA GLY A 25 6.20 -10.26 -0.61
C GLY A 25 6.02 -9.05 -1.54
N CYS A 26 6.00 -7.84 -0.99
CA CYS A 26 5.85 -6.58 -1.71
C CYS A 26 7.12 -5.73 -1.63
N CYS A 27 7.20 -4.67 -2.43
CA CYS A 27 8.21 -3.61 -2.25
C CYS A 27 7.53 -2.31 -1.81
N LEU A 28 8.30 -1.36 -1.26
CA LEU A 28 7.78 -0.08 -0.78
C LEU A 28 8.40 1.09 -1.55
N ALA A 29 7.55 1.99 -2.02
CA ALA A 29 7.98 3.25 -2.59
C ALA A 29 7.25 4.44 -1.94
N ILE A 30 7.91 5.59 -1.95
CA ILE A 30 7.30 6.86 -1.56
C ILE A 30 6.50 7.37 -2.77
N GLY A 31 5.21 7.61 -2.58
CA GLY A 31 4.31 8.16 -3.59
C GLY A 31 4.34 9.69 -3.61
N THR A 32 4.12 10.30 -4.78
CA THR A 32 3.71 11.71 -4.87
C THR A 32 2.22 11.88 -4.61
N ASN A 33 1.77 13.10 -4.38
CA ASN A 33 0.34 13.40 -4.19
C ASN A 33 -0.49 12.96 -5.41
N GLU A 34 0.04 13.13 -6.63
CA GLU A 34 -0.60 12.68 -7.86
C GLU A 34 -0.65 11.16 -7.96
N GLU A 35 0.43 10.47 -7.58
CA GLU A 35 0.49 9.00 -7.57
C GLU A 35 -0.48 8.40 -6.55
N LEU A 36 -0.71 9.08 -5.42
CA LEU A 36 -1.60 8.63 -4.36
C LEU A 36 -3.05 9.12 -4.51
N ALA A 37 -3.34 10.00 -5.46
CA ALA A 37 -4.67 10.57 -5.70
C ALA A 37 -5.36 11.13 -4.43
N GLY A 38 -4.58 11.73 -3.52
CA GLY A 38 -5.07 12.27 -2.24
C GLY A 38 -5.12 11.28 -1.07
N ASN A 39 -4.78 10.01 -1.28
CA ASN A 39 -4.66 9.02 -0.20
C ASN A 39 -3.29 9.09 0.49
N TRP A 40 -3.17 8.44 1.66
CA TRP A 40 -1.89 8.34 2.38
C TRP A 40 -1.10 7.07 2.07
N GLY A 41 -1.77 6.04 1.55
CA GLY A 41 -1.20 4.79 1.08
C GLY A 41 -1.92 4.33 -0.18
N MET A 42 -1.28 3.46 -0.96
CA MET A 42 -1.94 2.78 -2.06
C MET A 42 -1.26 1.46 -2.39
N PHE A 43 -2.04 0.38 -2.32
CA PHE A 43 -1.76 -0.88 -2.96
C PHE A 43 -2.15 -0.82 -4.43
N ASN A 44 -1.21 -1.12 -5.32
CA ASN A 44 -1.49 -1.33 -6.73
C ASN A 44 -1.35 -2.83 -7.07
N PRO A 45 -2.40 -3.51 -7.54
CA PRO A 45 -2.34 -4.92 -7.90
C PRO A 45 -1.51 -5.18 -9.17
N PHE A 46 -1.21 -4.16 -9.96
CA PHE A 46 -0.35 -4.28 -11.13
C PHE A 46 1.12 -4.33 -10.73
N ALA A 47 1.86 -5.21 -11.38
CA ALA A 47 3.29 -5.32 -11.16
C ALA A 47 4.01 -4.04 -11.65
N GLN A 48 4.98 -3.60 -10.85
CA GLN A 48 5.86 -2.48 -11.18
C GLN A 48 7.29 -2.97 -11.30
N ALA A 49 8.10 -2.19 -12.02
CA ALA A 49 9.52 -2.45 -12.22
C ALA A 49 10.32 -2.25 -10.93
N VAL A 50 11.05 -3.29 -10.54
CA VAL A 50 11.91 -3.33 -9.35
C VAL A 50 13.30 -3.81 -9.72
N TYR A 51 14.32 -3.15 -9.18
CA TYR A 51 15.71 -3.58 -9.29
C TYR A 51 16.05 -4.56 -8.16
N PRO A 52 16.47 -5.81 -8.47
CA PRO A 52 16.85 -6.76 -7.44
C PRO A 52 18.04 -6.31 -6.59
N ASP A 53 18.95 -5.52 -7.16
CA ASP A 53 20.02 -4.83 -6.45
C ASP A 53 20.28 -3.45 -7.07
N ALA A 54 20.04 -2.38 -6.30
CA ALA A 54 20.24 -1.00 -6.72
C ALA A 54 21.69 -0.49 -6.52
N SER A 55 22.57 -1.30 -5.93
CA SER A 55 23.98 -0.94 -5.69
C SER A 55 24.90 -1.24 -6.87
N VAL A 56 24.42 -2.01 -7.85
CA VAL A 56 25.16 -2.37 -9.07
C VAL A 56 24.67 -1.58 -10.28
N ASN A 57 25.48 -1.54 -11.35
CA ASN A 57 25.17 -0.81 -12.58
C ASN A 57 24.22 -1.60 -13.52
N GLU A 58 23.86 -2.82 -13.15
CA GLU A 58 23.06 -3.72 -13.97
C GLU A 58 21.62 -3.23 -14.10
N VAL A 59 21.10 -3.22 -15.32
CA VAL A 59 19.72 -2.80 -15.61
C VAL A 59 18.83 -4.03 -15.78
N TYR A 60 18.83 -4.89 -14.77
CA TYR A 60 17.95 -6.04 -14.69
C TYR A 60 16.73 -5.69 -13.82
N LEU A 61 15.54 -5.95 -14.36
CA LEU A 61 14.27 -5.62 -13.72
C LEU A 61 13.48 -6.89 -13.43
N GLN A 62 12.78 -6.86 -12.30
CA GLN A 62 11.75 -7.82 -11.97
C GLN A 62 10.41 -7.11 -11.79
N GLU A 63 9.34 -7.82 -12.10
CA GLU A 63 7.98 -7.40 -11.86
C GLU A 63 7.54 -7.81 -10.45
N ARG A 64 7.18 -6.81 -9.63
CA ARG A 64 6.73 -7.01 -8.25
C ARG A 64 5.58 -6.08 -7.91
N VAL A 65 4.77 -6.49 -6.94
CA VAL A 65 3.80 -5.59 -6.30
C VAL A 65 4.57 -4.53 -5.51
N VAL A 66 4.17 -3.27 -5.69
CA VAL A 66 4.75 -2.13 -4.96
C VAL A 66 3.63 -1.39 -4.25
N ILE A 67 3.82 -1.18 -2.95
CA ILE A 67 2.99 -0.33 -2.11
C ILE A 67 3.57 1.08 -2.17
N LEU A 68 2.69 2.06 -2.35
CA LEU A 68 3.02 3.47 -2.21
C LEU A 68 2.63 3.97 -0.82
N VAL A 69 3.47 4.80 -0.22
CA VAL A 69 3.18 5.51 1.03
C VAL A 69 3.52 6.99 0.88
N ALA A 70 2.71 7.85 1.48
CA ALA A 70 2.98 9.29 1.53
C ALA A 70 4.23 9.57 2.36
N GLU A 71 5.10 10.45 1.85
CA GLU A 71 6.23 10.95 2.63
C GLU A 71 5.75 11.76 3.84
N LYS A 72 4.74 12.60 3.62
CA LYS A 72 4.20 13.53 4.61
C LYS A 72 2.73 13.26 4.84
N ILE A 73 2.33 13.24 6.11
CA ILE A 73 0.97 12.97 6.53
C ILE A 73 0.58 14.04 7.55
N ASP A 74 -0.51 14.76 7.28
CA ASP A 74 -1.16 15.57 8.31
C ASP A 74 -1.89 14.63 9.28
N ALA A 75 -1.34 14.48 10.48
CA ALA A 75 -1.88 13.56 11.47
C ALA A 75 -3.23 14.01 12.03
N GLY A 76 -3.51 15.32 12.06
CA GLY A 76 -4.81 15.85 12.46
C GLY A 76 -5.88 15.52 11.41
N ALA A 77 -5.55 15.72 10.13
CA ALA A 77 -6.43 15.36 9.03
C ALA A 77 -6.70 13.86 8.96
N MET A 78 -5.69 13.01 9.15
CA MET A 78 -5.87 11.56 9.17
C MET A 78 -6.78 11.12 10.32
N ARG A 79 -6.53 11.60 11.54
CA ARG A 79 -7.32 11.20 12.72
C ARG A 79 -8.75 11.71 12.72
N SER A 80 -9.05 12.76 11.94
CA SER A 80 -10.41 13.29 11.84
C SER A 80 -11.31 12.50 10.89
N VAL A 81 -10.72 11.65 10.02
CA VAL A 81 -11.50 10.81 9.10
C VAL A 81 -12.37 9.85 9.90
N GLN A 82 -13.68 9.95 9.70
CA GLN A 82 -14.64 9.01 10.24
C GLN A 82 -14.81 7.86 9.25
N ARG A 83 -14.19 6.73 9.58
CA ARG A 83 -14.32 5.47 8.84
C ARG A 83 -15.17 4.50 9.66
N PRO A 84 -16.19 3.85 9.08
CA PRO A 84 -17.01 2.92 9.86
C PRO A 84 -16.26 1.61 10.22
N GLU A 85 -15.15 1.32 9.54
CA GLU A 85 -14.32 0.13 9.74
C GLU A 85 -13.34 0.24 10.93
N ILE A 86 -12.89 1.44 11.27
CA ILE A 86 -11.96 1.69 12.38
C ILE A 86 -11.94 3.19 12.77
N ASP A 87 -11.78 3.46 14.07
CA ASP A 87 -11.50 4.80 14.58
C ASP A 87 -9.99 5.13 14.55
N TRP A 88 -9.56 5.82 13.50
CA TRP A 88 -8.17 6.25 13.33
C TRP A 88 -7.71 7.27 14.38
N SER A 89 -8.61 7.92 15.12
CA SER A 89 -8.23 8.84 16.20
C SER A 89 -7.43 8.14 17.31
N GLN A 90 -7.48 6.81 17.38
CA GLN A 90 -6.76 6.00 18.36
C GLN A 90 -5.26 5.84 18.07
N LEU A 91 -4.81 6.08 16.82
CA LEU A 91 -3.42 5.91 16.41
C LEU A 91 -2.49 6.97 17.05
N GLU A 92 -1.35 6.54 17.57
CA GLU A 92 -0.24 7.41 17.98
C GLU A 92 0.59 7.87 16.76
N ASP A 93 1.35 8.97 16.89
CA ASP A 93 2.09 9.55 15.76
C ASP A 93 3.10 8.54 15.15
N ASP A 94 3.77 7.75 15.99
CA ASP A 94 4.74 6.74 15.58
C ASP A 94 4.12 5.48 14.95
N GLU A 95 2.81 5.30 15.12
CA GLU A 95 2.06 4.18 14.53
C GLU A 95 1.56 4.49 13.12
N ILE A 96 1.32 5.77 12.77
CA ILE A 96 0.59 6.17 11.55
C ILE A 96 1.19 5.59 10.26
N HIS A 97 2.48 5.83 9.96
CA HIS A 97 3.08 5.30 8.73
C HIS A 97 3.10 3.78 8.70
N LYS A 98 3.31 3.13 9.86
CA LYS A 98 3.31 1.67 9.96
C LYS A 98 1.91 1.13 9.72
N PHE A 99 0.89 1.74 10.31
CA PHE A 99 -0.51 1.37 10.11
C PHE A 99 -0.88 1.43 8.63
N ILE A 100 -0.57 2.53 7.94
CA ILE A 100 -0.84 2.68 6.50
C ILE A 100 -0.14 1.59 5.69
N VAL A 101 1.16 1.36 5.90
CA VAL A 101 1.88 0.29 5.17
C VAL A 101 1.27 -1.08 5.46
N MET A 102 0.91 -1.37 6.71
CA MET A 102 0.26 -2.64 7.05
C MET A 102 -1.15 -2.75 6.46
N HIS A 103 -1.89 -1.65 6.33
CA HIS A 103 -3.20 -1.60 5.66
C HIS A 103 -3.07 -1.98 4.18
N GLU A 104 -2.11 -1.38 3.47
CA GLU A 104 -1.85 -1.74 2.06
C GLU A 104 -1.33 -3.17 1.90
N ILE A 105 -0.53 -3.66 2.86
CA ILE A 105 -0.19 -5.09 2.92
C ILE A 105 -1.46 -5.92 3.13
N GLY A 106 -2.40 -5.49 3.98
CA GLY A 106 -3.69 -6.14 4.19
C GLY A 106 -4.44 -6.37 2.88
N HIS A 107 -4.56 -5.35 2.03
CA HIS A 107 -5.13 -5.51 0.68
C HIS A 107 -4.40 -6.54 -0.18
N TYR A 108 -3.07 -6.64 -0.07
CA TYR A 108 -2.32 -7.67 -0.77
C TYR A 108 -2.49 -9.07 -0.16
N ARG A 109 -2.66 -9.20 1.15
CA ARG A 109 -2.59 -10.49 1.86
C ARG A 109 -3.94 -11.15 2.01
N ASP A 110 -4.98 -10.34 2.24
CA ASP A 110 -6.26 -10.80 2.75
C ASP A 110 -7.42 -9.95 2.18
N ASN A 111 -7.94 -10.35 1.01
CA ASN A 111 -8.97 -9.60 0.29
C ASN A 111 -9.87 -10.48 -0.57
N TYR A 112 -10.91 -9.89 -1.17
CA TYR A 112 -11.63 -10.46 -2.31
C TYR A 112 -11.19 -9.76 -3.59
N SER A 113 -11.04 -10.53 -4.68
CA SER A 113 -10.74 -9.97 -6.00
C SER A 113 -12.01 -9.48 -6.67
N GLY A 114 -12.03 -8.23 -7.12
CA GLY A 114 -13.13 -7.71 -7.96
C GLY A 114 -13.36 -8.54 -9.23
N PHE A 115 -12.30 -9.17 -9.77
CA PHE A 115 -12.41 -10.03 -10.95
C PHE A 115 -13.24 -11.29 -10.70
N ASP A 116 -13.29 -11.80 -9.46
CA ASP A 116 -14.05 -13.00 -9.14
C ASP A 116 -15.57 -12.74 -9.25
N THR A 117 -16.00 -11.47 -9.23
CA THR A 117 -17.40 -11.10 -9.46
C THR A 117 -17.87 -11.44 -10.88
N PHE A 118 -16.97 -11.46 -11.87
CA PHE A 118 -17.32 -11.83 -13.25
C PHE A 118 -17.74 -13.29 -13.38
N GLY A 119 -17.35 -14.16 -12.44
CA GLY A 119 -17.77 -15.56 -12.39
C GLY A 119 -19.17 -15.79 -11.82
N ILE A 120 -19.81 -14.77 -11.22
CA ILE A 120 -21.13 -14.91 -10.60
C ILE A 120 -22.22 -14.84 -11.68
N ILE A 121 -22.88 -15.96 -11.96
CA ILE A 121 -23.89 -16.06 -13.03
C ILE A 121 -25.11 -15.18 -12.75
N ASP A 122 -25.65 -15.23 -11.53
CA ASP A 122 -26.81 -14.45 -11.10
C ASP A 122 -26.50 -12.93 -11.12
N PRO A 123 -27.20 -12.13 -11.95
CA PRO A 123 -26.95 -10.69 -12.06
C PRO A 123 -27.23 -9.90 -10.78
N GLU A 124 -28.26 -10.24 -10.01
CA GLU A 124 -28.61 -9.54 -8.79
C GLU A 124 -27.57 -9.81 -7.71
N LEU A 125 -27.16 -11.07 -7.60
CA LEU A 125 -26.11 -11.49 -6.68
C LEU A 125 -24.76 -10.83 -7.01
N ARG A 126 -24.43 -10.78 -8.31
CA ARG A 126 -23.22 -10.10 -8.80
C ARG A 126 -23.22 -8.62 -8.44
N ALA A 127 -24.32 -7.93 -8.72
CA ALA A 127 -24.47 -6.51 -8.39
C ALA A 127 -24.39 -6.28 -6.87
N GLY A 128 -24.96 -7.18 -6.07
CA GLY A 128 -24.82 -7.17 -4.61
C GLY A 128 -23.36 -7.25 -4.15
N CYS A 129 -22.60 -8.22 -4.67
CA CYS A 129 -21.18 -8.39 -4.34
C CYS A 129 -20.34 -7.19 -4.77
N GLN A 130 -20.54 -6.69 -6.00
CA GLN A 130 -19.82 -5.53 -6.53
C GLN A 130 -20.05 -4.27 -5.71
N ARG A 131 -21.24 -4.11 -5.14
CA ARG A 131 -21.58 -2.94 -4.29
C ARG A 131 -20.81 -2.93 -2.97
N VAL A 132 -20.55 -4.09 -2.39
CA VAL A 132 -20.01 -4.19 -1.01
C VAL A 132 -18.52 -4.53 -0.96
N ILE A 133 -17.95 -5.06 -2.03
CA ILE A 133 -16.56 -5.59 -2.04
C ILE A 133 -15.52 -4.56 -1.63
N GLY A 134 -15.65 -3.29 -2.04
CA GLY A 134 -14.74 -2.23 -1.66
C GLY A 134 -14.72 -2.03 -0.14
N ALA A 135 -15.89 -1.76 0.44
CA ALA A 135 -16.02 -1.55 1.88
C ALA A 135 -15.55 -2.76 2.71
N VAL A 136 -15.86 -3.99 2.28
CA VAL A 136 -15.37 -5.19 2.97
C VAL A 136 -13.84 -5.29 2.88
N ASN A 137 -13.24 -5.03 1.72
CA ASN A 137 -11.79 -5.07 1.57
C ASN A 137 -11.07 -4.01 2.44
N GLU A 138 -11.66 -2.82 2.62
CA GLU A 138 -11.14 -1.82 3.56
C GLU A 138 -11.20 -2.32 5.01
N ILE A 139 -12.32 -2.92 5.44
CA ILE A 139 -12.45 -3.52 6.77
C ILE A 139 -11.38 -4.58 7.01
N LEU A 140 -11.14 -5.45 6.03
CA LEU A 140 -10.13 -6.50 6.14
C LEU A 140 -8.71 -5.92 6.24
N ALA A 141 -8.41 -4.90 5.43
CA ALA A 141 -7.13 -4.20 5.46
C ALA A 141 -6.89 -3.49 6.80
N ASP A 142 -7.87 -2.78 7.34
CA ASP A 142 -7.77 -2.11 8.63
C ASP A 142 -7.64 -3.09 9.80
N ARG A 143 -8.38 -4.21 9.79
CA ARG A 143 -8.22 -5.29 10.79
C ARG A 143 -6.83 -5.90 10.74
N TYR A 144 -6.30 -6.14 9.54
CA TYR A 144 -4.94 -6.65 9.36
C TYR A 144 -3.91 -5.65 9.90
N ALA A 145 -4.06 -4.37 9.57
CA ALA A 145 -3.17 -3.30 10.02
C ALA A 145 -3.19 -3.16 11.55
N TRP A 146 -4.37 -3.10 12.15
CA TRP A 146 -4.55 -2.97 13.59
C TRP A 146 -3.89 -4.13 14.34
N ASN A 147 -4.18 -5.37 13.95
CA ASN A 147 -3.59 -6.54 14.58
C ASN A 147 -2.05 -6.60 14.44
N ALA A 148 -1.49 -5.97 13.41
CA ALA A 148 -0.04 -5.89 13.22
C ALA A 148 0.64 -4.81 14.07
N ILE A 149 -0.06 -3.75 14.45
CA ILE A 149 0.48 -2.67 15.30
C ILE A 149 0.15 -2.86 16.78
N ARG A 150 -1.03 -3.42 17.09
CA ARG A 150 -1.57 -3.64 18.43
C ARG A 150 -2.17 -5.06 18.54
N PRO A 151 -1.33 -6.09 18.58
CA PRO A 151 -1.79 -7.48 18.57
C PRO A 151 -2.64 -7.80 19.79
N GLY A 152 -3.81 -8.40 19.55
CA GLY A 152 -4.75 -8.81 20.61
C GLY A 152 -5.65 -7.70 21.15
N GLU A 153 -5.43 -6.43 20.76
CA GLU A 153 -6.36 -5.35 21.11
C GLU A 153 -7.59 -5.38 20.19
N PRO A 154 -8.80 -5.11 20.73
CA PRO A 154 -9.99 -4.97 19.89
C PRO A 154 -9.83 -3.78 18.93
N VAL A 155 -10.32 -3.94 17.70
CA VAL A 155 -10.34 -2.84 16.72
C VAL A 155 -11.30 -1.76 17.21
N PRO A 156 -10.82 -0.52 17.43
CA PRO A 156 -11.67 0.56 17.90
C PRO A 156 -12.60 1.00 16.78
N LEU A 157 -13.86 1.26 17.11
CA LEU A 157 -14.87 1.71 16.15
C LEU A 157 -15.43 3.05 16.58
N CYS A 158 -15.64 3.93 15.60
CA CYS A 158 -16.41 5.16 15.80
C CYS A 158 -17.90 4.83 15.97
N GLU A 159 -18.72 5.82 16.34
CA GLU A 159 -20.17 5.62 16.52
C GLU A 159 -20.85 5.09 15.25
N THR A 160 -20.47 5.61 14.08
CA THR A 160 -20.97 5.11 12.79
C THR A 160 -20.59 3.64 12.59
N GLY A 161 -19.35 3.25 12.92
CA GLY A 161 -18.90 1.86 12.82
C GLY A 161 -19.69 0.91 13.71
N LYS A 162 -19.99 1.33 14.94
CA LYS A 162 -20.84 0.56 15.87
C LYS A 162 -22.25 0.33 15.31
N GLN A 163 -22.85 1.37 14.71
CA GLN A 163 -24.18 1.29 14.12
C GLN A 163 -24.24 0.39 12.88
N LEU A 164 -23.15 0.31 12.11
CA LEU A 164 -23.08 -0.45 10.86
C LEU A 164 -22.54 -1.88 11.01
N GLN A 165 -22.20 -2.34 12.22
CA GLN A 165 -21.59 -3.67 12.40
C GLN A 165 -22.41 -4.81 11.79
N ASN A 166 -23.74 -4.79 11.97
CA ASN A 166 -24.61 -5.85 11.46
C ASN A 166 -24.61 -5.88 9.92
N SER A 167 -24.76 -4.73 9.27
CA SER A 167 -24.76 -4.66 7.79
C SER A 167 -23.39 -5.00 7.20
N MET A 168 -22.30 -4.66 7.90
CA MET A 168 -20.95 -5.08 7.53
C MET A 168 -20.76 -6.60 7.64
N ALA A 169 -21.28 -7.21 8.72
CA ALA A 169 -21.23 -8.66 8.90
C ALA A 169 -22.03 -9.39 7.81
N GLU A 170 -23.22 -8.88 7.46
CA GLU A 170 -24.02 -9.40 6.34
C GLU A 170 -23.28 -9.26 5.00
N SER A 171 -22.64 -8.12 4.76
CA SER A 171 -21.84 -7.87 3.56
C SER A 171 -20.66 -8.84 3.44
N MET A 172 -19.95 -9.09 4.55
CA MET A 172 -18.88 -10.09 4.59
C MET A 172 -19.43 -11.51 4.31
N ALA A 173 -20.55 -11.88 4.95
CA ALA A 173 -21.16 -13.20 4.75
C ALA A 173 -21.64 -13.42 3.30
N LEU A 174 -22.14 -12.36 2.65
CA LEU A 174 -22.48 -12.39 1.24
C LEU A 174 -21.26 -12.71 0.37
N LEU A 175 -20.14 -12.02 0.58
CA LEU A 175 -18.91 -12.26 -0.18
C LEU A 175 -18.32 -13.64 0.09
N ASP A 176 -18.27 -14.08 1.36
CA ASP A 176 -17.80 -15.42 1.75
C ASP A 176 -18.62 -16.54 1.08
N LYS A 177 -19.92 -16.32 0.88
CA LYS A 177 -20.80 -17.28 0.20
C LYS A 177 -20.55 -17.33 -1.31
N CYS A 178 -20.24 -16.19 -1.92
CA CYS A 178 -20.28 -16.06 -3.39
C CYS A 178 -18.90 -16.09 -4.04
N MET A 179 -17.84 -15.83 -3.26
CA MET A 179 -16.51 -15.57 -3.81
C MET A 179 -15.43 -16.17 -2.90
N PRO A 180 -14.32 -16.69 -3.48
CA PRO A 180 -13.20 -17.13 -2.68
C PRO A 180 -12.47 -15.93 -2.08
N ARG A 181 -12.24 -15.97 -0.76
CA ARG A 181 -11.36 -15.01 -0.10
C ARG A 181 -9.91 -15.37 -0.38
N ILE A 182 -9.15 -14.41 -0.88
CA ILE A 182 -7.71 -14.56 -1.11
C ILE A 182 -7.01 -14.42 0.23
N ARG A 183 -6.30 -15.47 0.63
CA ARG A 183 -5.34 -15.45 1.75
C ARG A 183 -3.98 -15.89 1.24
N ARG A 184 -3.16 -14.94 0.82
CA ARG A 184 -1.83 -15.26 0.27
C ARG A 184 -0.93 -15.74 1.41
N ALA A 185 -0.08 -16.74 1.19
CA ALA A 185 1.04 -17.05 2.11
C ALA A 185 2.20 -16.09 1.82
N PRO A 186 3.01 -15.64 2.81
CA PRO A 186 4.09 -14.69 2.54
C PRO A 186 5.10 -15.34 1.61
N ARG A 187 5.39 -14.70 0.47
CA ARG A 187 6.54 -15.06 -0.37
C ARG A 187 7.59 -14.00 -0.18
N ALA A 188 8.28 -14.09 0.96
CA ALA A 188 9.24 -13.09 1.37
C ALA A 188 10.27 -12.83 0.27
N LEU A 189 10.49 -11.55 -0.04
CA LEU A 189 11.57 -11.12 -0.91
C LEU A 189 12.88 -11.07 -0.09
N PRO A 190 14.04 -11.31 -0.72
CA PRO A 190 15.33 -11.11 -0.10
C PRO A 190 15.45 -9.77 0.61
N ARG A 191 15.93 -9.82 1.85
CA ARG A 191 16.19 -8.65 2.69
C ARG A 191 17.40 -7.87 2.18
N GLY A 192 17.47 -6.60 2.58
CA GLY A 192 18.65 -5.77 2.39
C GLY A 192 18.32 -4.42 1.79
N GLN A 193 18.97 -3.37 2.29
CA GLN A 193 18.66 -1.97 2.00
C GLN A 193 18.63 -1.63 0.50
N TYR A 194 19.51 -2.23 -0.30
CA TYR A 194 19.61 -1.99 -1.75
C TYR A 194 18.91 -3.07 -2.58
N ALA A 195 18.36 -4.10 -1.93
CA ALA A 195 17.68 -5.19 -2.60
C ALA A 195 16.21 -4.84 -2.86
N TYR A 196 15.69 -5.26 -4.01
CA TYR A 196 14.29 -5.08 -4.40
C TYR A 196 13.79 -3.63 -4.27
N VAL A 197 14.53 -2.71 -4.88
CA VAL A 197 14.22 -1.27 -4.87
C VAL A 197 13.32 -0.92 -6.06
N PRO A 198 12.11 -0.38 -5.84
CA PRO A 198 11.25 0.05 -6.93
C PRO A 198 11.91 1.13 -7.79
N GLN A 199 11.73 1.05 -9.11
CA GLN A 199 12.26 2.05 -10.05
C GLN A 199 11.84 3.47 -9.66
N ALA A 200 10.62 3.64 -9.14
CA ALA A 200 10.09 4.92 -8.64
C ALA A 200 11.01 5.59 -7.61
N MET A 201 11.73 4.81 -6.79
CA MET A 201 12.65 5.32 -5.77
C MET A 201 13.96 5.86 -6.34
N LEU A 202 14.27 5.57 -7.61
CA LEU A 202 15.48 6.02 -8.30
C LEU A 202 15.25 7.27 -9.17
N MET A 203 14.01 7.73 -9.26
CA MET A 203 13.59 8.79 -10.19
C MET A 203 14.03 10.20 -9.77
N THR A 204 14.23 10.44 -8.48
CA THR A 204 14.60 11.75 -7.93
C THR A 204 15.65 11.59 -6.83
N ASP A 205 16.45 12.62 -6.60
CA ASP A 205 17.51 12.56 -5.58
C ASP A 205 16.91 12.44 -4.17
N SER A 206 15.75 13.05 -3.94
CA SER A 206 15.00 12.91 -2.69
C SER A 206 14.64 11.45 -2.39
N LYS A 207 14.09 10.72 -3.37
CA LYS A 207 13.72 9.30 -3.19
C LYS A 207 14.98 8.41 -3.10
N VAL A 208 16.04 8.67 -3.87
CA VAL A 208 17.30 7.92 -3.77
C VAL A 208 17.90 8.03 -2.36
N ALA A 209 17.76 9.20 -1.71
CA ALA A 209 18.28 9.40 -0.35
C ALA A 209 17.62 8.50 0.71
N TYR A 210 16.37 8.05 0.50
CA TYR A 210 15.71 7.06 1.35
C TYR A 210 16.34 5.67 1.20
N VAL A 211 16.69 5.29 -0.03
CA VAL A 211 17.35 4.02 -0.34
C VAL A 211 18.74 4.00 0.29
N GLY A 212 19.62 4.96 -0.02
CA GLY A 212 20.93 5.09 0.62
C GLY A 212 22.06 5.53 -0.31
N THR A 213 23.24 5.74 0.27
CA THR A 213 24.39 6.33 -0.43
C THR A 213 25.14 5.36 -1.35
N LYS A 214 24.93 4.04 -1.21
CA LYS A 214 25.55 3.03 -2.09
C LYS A 214 24.70 2.67 -3.30
N VAL A 215 23.64 3.43 -3.59
CA VAL A 215 22.90 3.28 -4.85
C VAL A 215 23.84 3.66 -5.99
N SER A 216 23.88 2.83 -7.04
CA SER A 216 24.71 3.10 -8.21
C SER A 216 24.28 4.41 -8.89
N PRO A 217 25.19 5.40 -9.03
CA PRO A 217 24.90 6.63 -9.77
C PRO A 217 24.61 6.36 -11.26
N GLU A 218 25.29 5.37 -11.84
CA GLU A 218 25.09 4.96 -13.24
C GLU A 218 23.70 4.36 -13.44
N LEU A 219 23.23 3.54 -12.49
CA LEU A 219 21.87 3.01 -12.53
C LEU A 219 20.83 4.14 -12.47
N VAL A 220 21.02 5.10 -11.56
CA VAL A 220 20.14 6.28 -11.42
C VAL A 220 20.10 7.09 -12.71
N TYR A 221 21.27 7.33 -13.34
CA TYR A 221 21.35 8.03 -14.62
C TYR A 221 20.53 7.31 -15.70
N ARG A 222 20.72 5.99 -15.88
CA ARG A 222 20.01 5.18 -16.89
C ARG A 222 18.50 5.14 -16.67
N VAL A 223 18.06 4.99 -15.43
CA VAL A 223 16.64 5.01 -15.06
C VAL A 223 15.98 6.33 -15.48
N ARG A 224 16.66 7.44 -15.22
CA ARG A 224 16.13 8.79 -15.53
C ARG A 224 16.21 9.11 -17.01
N ASP A 225 17.25 8.64 -17.71
CA ASP A 225 17.43 8.85 -19.14
C ASP A 225 16.37 8.11 -19.97
N ARG A 226 16.10 6.83 -19.66
CA ARG A 226 15.01 6.06 -20.29
C ARG A 226 13.65 6.77 -20.19
N ARG A 227 13.35 7.44 -19.06
CA ARG A 227 12.12 8.23 -18.90
C ARG A 227 12.09 9.44 -19.84
N ARG A 228 13.25 10.08 -20.07
CA ARG A 228 13.35 11.25 -20.97
C ARG A 228 13.13 10.83 -22.43
N ILE A 229 13.68 9.69 -22.84
CA ILE A 229 13.48 9.13 -24.18
C ILE A 229 12.00 8.85 -24.43
N TYR A 230 11.34 8.11 -23.52
CA TYR A 230 9.90 7.80 -23.65
C TYR A 230 9.02 9.06 -23.76
N ARG A 231 9.31 10.10 -22.95
CA ARG A 231 8.56 11.38 -23.02
C ARG A 231 8.78 12.15 -24.32
N ARG A 232 9.94 12.01 -24.97
CA ARG A 232 10.21 12.64 -26.27
C ARG A 232 9.40 11.96 -27.36
N ASP A 233 9.40 10.63 -27.41
CA ASP A 233 8.67 9.87 -28.43
C ASP A 233 7.14 10.10 -28.36
N THR A 234 6.59 10.28 -27.15
CA THR A 234 5.16 10.63 -26.99
C THR A 234 4.83 12.06 -27.43
N ARG A 235 5.80 12.98 -27.46
CA ARG A 235 5.59 14.37 -27.92
C ARG A 235 5.78 14.55 -29.42
N VAL A 236 6.39 13.59 -30.10
CA VAL A 236 6.62 13.61 -31.57
C VAL A 236 5.43 13.00 -32.34
N ARG A 237 4.45 12.41 -31.65
CA ARG A 237 3.20 11.88 -32.23
C ARG A 237 2.00 12.83 -32.08
N GLY A 238 2.25 14.14 -32.05
CA GLY A 238 1.23 15.20 -32.09
C GLY A 238 1.25 15.91 -33.43
#